data_AF-A0A0B7K6U5-F1
#
_entry.id   AF-A0A0B7K6U5-F1
#
_cell.length_a   1.000
_cell.length_b   1.000
_cell.length_c   1.000
_cell.angle_alpha   90.00
_cell.angle_beta   90.00
_cell.angle_gamma   90.00
#
_symmetry.space_group_name_H-M   'P 1'
#
loop_
_entity.id
_entity.type
_entity.pdbx_description
1 polymer ?
#
loop_
_entity_poly.entity_id
_entity_poly.type
_entity_poly.pdbx_seq_one_letter_code
_entity_poly.pdbx_strand_id
1 'polypeptide(L)'
;MAGIGKSTIARTIAKWLCETEVRNKEDGSTRLSASFFFREGKRDRGHARLFFTTIASQLKTLDSDLDSLITSATKADPSIKNKALKEQSDKLIMLPLRPAQKPMIITIVVDATDECDECDECNDAKLIINLLPEFPSLTVRAFLTSRPELPIRLGFKDLTCKYQEIDLHEISQFVIEQGLMTFFIHALGKIRDKQNKIRLRDDQPQPEPENIRLLVGMASPLFVSASTVCRFIDSNGISLGPFEF
;
A
#
# COMPACT_ATOMS: atom_id res chain seq x y z
N MET A 1 5.21 6.08 13.17
CA MET A 1 3.96 6.85 13.30
C MET A 1 2.93 6.42 12.25
N ALA A 2 1.65 6.36 12.65
CA ALA A 2 0.53 6.25 11.73
C ALA A 2 0.20 7.63 11.12
N GLY A 3 -0.55 7.67 10.01
CA GLY A 3 -1.05 8.94 9.46
C GLY A 3 -0.05 9.79 8.65
N ILE A 4 1.15 9.28 8.39
CA ILE A 4 2.20 9.96 7.58
C ILE A 4 2.16 9.61 6.08
N GLY A 5 1.17 8.83 5.63
CA GLY A 5 0.93 8.59 4.20
C GLY A 5 1.54 7.31 3.59
N LYS A 6 2.11 6.39 4.37
CA LYS A 6 2.62 5.08 3.88
C LYS A 6 1.62 4.35 2.97
N SER A 7 0.40 4.16 3.44
CA SER A 7 -0.66 3.51 2.67
C SER A 7 -1.07 4.28 1.43
N THR A 8 -1.01 5.62 1.48
CA THR A 8 -1.24 6.47 0.30
C THR A 8 -0.16 6.23 -0.75
N ILE A 9 1.11 6.13 -0.34
CA ILE A 9 2.23 5.82 -1.22
C ILE A 9 2.07 4.41 -1.82
N ALA A 10 1.81 3.38 -1.01
CA ALA A 10 1.60 2.02 -1.46
C ALA A 10 0.49 1.91 -2.52
N ARG A 11 -0.67 2.53 -2.25
CA ARG A 11 -1.80 2.54 -3.19
C ARG A 11 -1.48 3.33 -4.46
N THR A 12 -0.73 4.42 -4.35
CA THR A 12 -0.30 5.21 -5.51
C THR A 12 0.65 4.41 -6.39
N ILE A 13 1.62 3.72 -5.81
CA ILE A 13 2.54 2.83 -6.53
C ILE A 13 1.79 1.69 -7.20
N ALA A 14 0.91 0.98 -6.48
CA ALA A 14 0.12 -0.10 -7.05
C ALA A 14 -0.76 0.39 -8.22
N LYS A 15 -1.43 1.53 -8.05
CA LYS A 15 -2.23 2.14 -9.10
C LYS A 15 -1.38 2.52 -10.32
N TRP A 16 -0.25 3.18 -10.09
CA TRP A 16 0.66 3.59 -11.16
C TRP A 16 1.18 2.39 -11.95
N LEU A 17 1.64 1.33 -11.28
CA LEU A 17 2.12 0.10 -11.91
C LEU A 17 1.03 -0.63 -12.71
N CYS A 18 -0.23 -0.54 -12.27
CA CYS A 18 -1.40 -1.08 -12.98
C CYS A 18 -1.75 -0.23 -14.22
N GLU A 19 -1.72 1.10 -14.11
CA GLU A 19 -2.04 2.00 -15.24
C GLU A 19 -0.93 2.01 -16.32
N THR A 20 0.33 1.81 -15.94
CA THR A 20 1.44 1.69 -16.89
C THR A 20 1.36 0.42 -17.74
N GLU A 21 0.69 -0.63 -17.24
CA GLU A 21 0.43 -1.88 -18.00
C GLU A 21 -0.38 -1.61 -19.27
N VAL A 22 -1.32 -0.67 -19.22
CA VAL A 22 -2.21 -0.33 -20.34
C VAL A 22 -1.46 0.42 -21.46
N ARG A 23 -0.36 1.11 -21.12
CA ARG A 23 0.30 2.05 -22.04
C ARG A 23 1.44 1.41 -22.83
N ASN A 24 2.20 0.48 -22.25
CA ASN A 24 3.46 0.00 -22.82
C ASN A 24 3.57 -1.54 -22.79
N LYS A 25 2.74 -2.23 -23.58
CA LYS A 25 2.81 -3.71 -23.73
C LYS A 25 4.12 -4.22 -24.35
N GLU A 26 4.91 -3.35 -24.99
CA GLU A 26 6.07 -3.74 -25.81
C GLU A 26 7.44 -3.50 -25.14
N ASP A 27 7.53 -2.68 -24.09
CA ASP A 27 8.83 -2.20 -23.55
C ASP A 27 9.33 -2.95 -22.30
N GLY A 28 8.73 -4.08 -21.93
CA GLY A 28 9.16 -4.84 -20.74
C GLY A 28 9.01 -4.08 -19.41
N SER A 29 8.20 -3.02 -19.40
CA SER A 29 7.87 -2.22 -18.21
C SER A 29 7.40 -3.13 -17.07
N THR A 30 7.89 -2.87 -15.87
CA THR A 30 7.56 -3.66 -14.68
C THR A 30 6.09 -3.45 -14.30
N ARG A 31 5.23 -4.45 -14.57
CA ARG A 31 3.79 -4.42 -14.23
C ARG A 31 3.54 -4.84 -12.79
N LEU A 32 2.43 -4.36 -12.20
CA LEU A 32 1.95 -4.90 -10.93
C LEU A 32 1.53 -6.36 -11.14
N SER A 33 2.13 -7.28 -10.38
CA SER A 33 1.83 -8.70 -10.47
C SER A 33 0.87 -9.17 -9.38
N ALA A 34 1.02 -8.60 -8.19
CA ALA A 34 0.14 -8.86 -7.06
C ALA A 34 0.13 -7.65 -6.13
N SER A 35 -0.96 -7.48 -5.37
CA SER A 35 -1.00 -6.52 -4.29
C SER A 35 -1.87 -7.00 -3.14
N PHE A 36 -1.45 -6.69 -1.92
CA PHE A 36 -2.19 -7.01 -0.71
C PHE A 36 -2.15 -5.82 0.25
N PHE A 37 -3.32 -5.40 0.72
CA PHE A 37 -3.43 -4.27 1.64
C PHE A 37 -4.00 -4.77 2.96
N PHE A 38 -3.15 -4.90 3.98
CA PHE A 38 -3.64 -5.20 5.32
C PHE A 38 -4.51 -4.03 5.81
N ARG A 39 -5.56 -4.36 6.56
CA ARG A 39 -6.52 -3.38 7.06
C ARG A 39 -6.41 -3.26 8.56
N GLU A 40 -6.18 -2.03 9.01
CA GLU A 40 -6.22 -1.64 10.42
C GLU A 40 -7.64 -1.85 10.99
N GLY A 41 -7.73 -2.40 12.21
CA GLY A 41 -8.99 -2.43 12.98
C GLY A 41 -9.68 -3.79 13.12
N LYS A 42 -9.11 -4.88 12.59
CA LYS A 42 -9.49 -6.24 12.99
C LYS A 42 -8.23 -7.11 13.02
N ARG A 43 -7.69 -7.36 14.23
CA ARG A 43 -6.75 -8.47 14.51
C ARG A 43 -7.46 -9.81 14.28
N ASP A 44 -7.88 -10.03 13.05
CA ASP A 44 -8.65 -11.20 12.65
C ASP A 44 -7.69 -12.14 11.91
N ARG A 45 -7.52 -13.34 12.47
CA ARG A 45 -6.85 -14.51 11.88
C ARG A 45 -7.18 -14.72 10.43
N GLY A 46 -8.39 -14.32 10.02
CA GLY A 46 -8.79 -14.35 8.63
C GLY A 46 -7.84 -13.56 7.71
N HIS A 47 -7.42 -12.35 8.07
CA HIS A 47 -6.73 -11.47 7.11
C HIS A 47 -5.31 -11.90 6.78
N ALA A 48 -4.48 -12.20 7.79
CA ALA A 48 -3.12 -12.69 7.54
C ALA A 48 -3.14 -13.99 6.72
N ARG A 49 -4.00 -14.95 7.10
CA ARG A 49 -4.18 -16.23 6.39
C ARG A 49 -4.65 -16.09 4.96
N LEU A 50 -5.15 -14.93 4.54
CA LEU A 50 -5.53 -14.69 3.14
C LEU A 50 -4.36 -14.24 2.27
N PHE A 51 -3.20 -13.89 2.84
CA PHE A 51 -2.07 -13.33 2.12
C PHE A 51 -1.63 -14.23 0.96
N PHE A 52 -1.10 -15.43 1.23
CA PHE A 52 -0.58 -16.29 0.17
C PHE A 52 -1.67 -16.80 -0.77
N THR A 53 -2.89 -17.03 -0.29
CA THR A 53 -4.01 -17.37 -1.18
C THR A 53 -4.36 -16.25 -2.16
N THR A 54 -4.34 -14.99 -1.69
CA THR A 54 -4.63 -13.82 -2.53
C THR A 54 -3.51 -13.58 -3.52
N ILE A 55 -2.24 -13.61 -3.06
CA ILE A 55 -1.08 -13.49 -3.93
C ILE A 55 -1.11 -14.58 -5.00
N ALA A 56 -1.26 -15.85 -4.61
CA ALA A 56 -1.33 -16.96 -5.58
C ALA A 56 -2.49 -16.79 -6.58
N SER A 57 -3.67 -16.37 -6.13
CA SER A 57 -4.80 -16.10 -7.03
C SER A 57 -4.53 -14.96 -8.01
N GLN A 58 -3.80 -13.93 -7.61
CA GLN A 58 -3.42 -12.82 -8.49
C GLN A 58 -2.34 -13.25 -9.49
N LEU A 59 -1.38 -14.08 -9.08
CA LEU A 59 -0.33 -14.60 -9.98
C LEU A 59 -0.90 -15.44 -11.14
N LYS A 60 -2.07 -16.06 -10.98
CA LYS A 60 -2.76 -16.80 -12.06
C LYS A 60 -3.02 -15.95 -13.30
N THR A 61 -3.20 -14.64 -13.14
CA THR A 61 -3.51 -13.75 -14.26
C THR A 61 -2.30 -13.42 -15.12
N LEU A 62 -1.10 -13.81 -14.68
CA LEU A 62 0.14 -13.41 -15.33
C LEU A 62 0.50 -14.28 -16.53
N ASP A 63 0.22 -15.58 -16.46
CA ASP A 63 0.58 -16.59 -17.46
C ASP A 63 -0.28 -17.86 -17.26
N SER A 64 -0.66 -18.54 -18.34
CA SER A 64 -1.52 -19.73 -18.31
C SER A 64 -0.92 -20.91 -17.55
N ASP A 65 0.41 -21.05 -17.55
CA ASP A 65 1.10 -22.11 -16.82
C ASP A 65 0.96 -21.90 -15.31
N LEU A 66 1.10 -20.64 -14.86
CA LEU A 66 0.88 -20.27 -13.46
C LEU A 66 -0.57 -20.55 -13.02
N ASP A 67 -1.55 -20.20 -13.86
CA ASP A 67 -2.95 -20.55 -13.57
C ASP A 67 -3.14 -22.05 -13.40
N SER A 68 -2.67 -22.84 -14.38
CA SER A 68 -2.79 -24.30 -14.34
C SER A 68 -2.18 -24.91 -13.07
N LEU A 69 -0.96 -24.50 -12.74
CA LEU A 69 -0.22 -24.99 -11.57
C LEU A 69 -0.91 -24.62 -10.25
N ILE A 70 -1.28 -23.35 -10.06
CA ILE A 70 -1.89 -22.86 -8.82
C ILE A 70 -3.33 -23.38 -8.68
N THR A 71 -4.09 -23.44 -9.78
CA THR A 71 -5.46 -23.98 -9.78
C THR A 71 -5.46 -25.48 -9.45
N SER A 72 -4.51 -26.24 -9.99
CA SER A 72 -4.34 -27.66 -9.64
C SER A 72 -4.00 -27.84 -8.16
N ALA A 73 -3.07 -27.04 -7.63
CA ALA A 73 -2.71 -27.06 -6.21
C ALA A 73 -3.90 -26.71 -5.31
N THR A 74 -4.72 -25.72 -5.70
CA THR A 74 -5.91 -25.32 -4.95
C THR A 74 -6.98 -26.42 -4.94
N LYS A 75 -7.18 -27.14 -6.06
CA LYS A 75 -8.12 -28.26 -6.15
C LYS A 75 -7.67 -29.47 -5.34
N ALA A 76 -6.36 -29.71 -5.25
CA ALA A 76 -5.79 -30.81 -4.47
C ALA A 76 -5.96 -30.62 -2.96
N ASP A 77 -6.06 -29.38 -2.48
CA ASP A 77 -6.25 -29.06 -1.06
C ASP A 77 -7.30 -27.96 -0.86
N PRO A 78 -8.61 -28.29 -0.86
CA PRO A 78 -9.69 -27.31 -0.69
C PRO A 78 -9.64 -26.56 0.66
N SER A 79 -8.92 -27.10 1.64
CA SER A 79 -8.76 -26.51 2.97
C SER A 79 -7.61 -25.50 3.07
N ILE A 80 -6.82 -25.31 1.99
CA ILE A 80 -5.57 -24.55 1.98
C ILE A 80 -5.68 -23.15 2.59
N LYS A 81 -6.80 -22.45 2.36
CA LYS A 81 -7.06 -21.10 2.90
C LYS A 81 -7.07 -21.01 4.43
N ASN A 82 -7.29 -22.13 5.11
CA ASN A 82 -7.34 -22.19 6.57
C ASN A 82 -6.01 -22.63 7.20
N LYS A 83 -5.01 -22.96 6.37
CA LYS A 83 -3.72 -23.49 6.82
C LYS A 83 -2.74 -22.39 7.20
N ALA A 84 -1.66 -22.78 7.88
CA ALA A 84 -0.59 -21.86 8.26
C ALA A 84 0.07 -21.23 7.01
N LEU A 85 0.57 -20.00 7.14
CA LEU A 85 1.14 -19.23 6.03
C LEU A 85 2.27 -19.96 5.31
N LYS A 86 3.14 -20.64 6.05
CA LYS A 86 4.23 -21.43 5.47
C LYS A 86 3.69 -22.56 4.59
N GLU A 87 2.68 -23.29 5.06
CA GLU A 87 2.06 -24.37 4.28
C GLU A 87 1.31 -23.82 3.06
N GLN A 88 0.65 -22.67 3.18
CA GLN A 88 0.03 -21.99 2.04
C GLN A 88 1.06 -21.61 0.97
N SER A 89 2.15 -20.95 1.37
CA SER A 89 3.26 -20.57 0.47
C SER A 89 3.85 -21.79 -0.21
N ASP A 90 4.13 -22.85 0.57
CA ASP A 90 4.75 -24.06 0.05
C ASP A 90 3.85 -24.75 -0.98
N LYS A 91 2.56 -24.91 -0.69
CA LYS A 91 1.64 -25.64 -1.57
C LYS A 91 1.10 -24.83 -2.74
N LEU A 92 0.93 -23.52 -2.60
CA LEU A 92 0.34 -22.69 -3.66
C LEU A 92 1.38 -22.06 -4.57
N ILE A 93 2.61 -21.84 -4.10
CA ILE A 93 3.62 -21.08 -4.85
C ILE A 93 4.91 -21.87 -4.97
N MET A 94 5.54 -22.28 -3.87
CA MET A 94 6.87 -22.91 -3.93
C MET A 94 6.84 -24.24 -4.70
N LEU A 95 6.05 -25.21 -4.26
CA LEU A 95 5.99 -26.54 -4.87
C LEU A 95 5.46 -26.49 -6.32
N PRO A 96 4.38 -25.75 -6.64
CA PRO A 96 3.89 -25.68 -8.01
C PRO A 96 4.89 -25.02 -8.96
N LEU A 97 5.68 -24.04 -8.51
CA LEU A 97 6.59 -23.29 -9.38
C LEU A 97 8.01 -23.85 -9.44
N ARG A 98 8.41 -24.78 -8.56
CA ARG A 98 9.70 -25.48 -8.64
C ARG A 98 10.01 -26.09 -10.02
N PRO A 99 9.09 -26.80 -10.69
CA PRO A 99 9.37 -27.36 -12.01
C PRO A 99 9.33 -26.32 -13.15
N ALA A 100 8.89 -25.08 -12.88
CA ALA A 100 8.81 -24.05 -13.91
C ALA A 100 10.22 -23.62 -14.35
N GLN A 101 10.53 -23.69 -15.64
CA GLN A 101 11.85 -23.34 -16.18
C GLN A 101 11.89 -21.94 -16.81
N LYS A 102 10.87 -21.12 -16.54
CA LYS A 102 10.70 -19.80 -17.15
C LYS A 102 10.88 -18.72 -16.07
N PRO A 103 12.08 -18.15 -15.93
CA PRO A 103 12.30 -17.02 -15.04
C PRO A 103 11.39 -15.85 -15.40
N MET A 104 10.67 -15.31 -14.41
CA MET A 104 9.82 -14.14 -14.57
C MET A 104 10.13 -13.13 -13.47
N ILE A 105 10.17 -11.84 -13.81
CA ILE A 105 10.21 -10.77 -12.83
C ILE A 105 8.77 -10.41 -12.46
N ILE A 106 8.45 -10.43 -11.17
CA ILE A 106 7.12 -10.02 -10.68
C ILE A 106 7.25 -8.88 -9.69
N THR A 107 6.22 -8.03 -9.63
CA THR A 107 6.17 -6.91 -8.68
C THR A 107 5.01 -7.05 -7.73
N ILE A 108 5.31 -6.99 -6.44
CA ILE A 108 4.33 -7.16 -5.37
C ILE A 108 4.30 -5.90 -4.52
N VAL A 109 3.11 -5.35 -4.29
CA VAL A 109 2.91 -4.24 -3.35
C VAL A 109 2.17 -4.76 -2.12
N VAL A 110 2.77 -4.61 -0.94
CA VAL A 110 2.13 -4.97 0.34
C VAL A 110 2.06 -3.74 1.23
N ASP A 111 0.87 -3.41 1.68
CA ASP A 111 0.64 -2.28 2.60
C ASP A 111 0.35 -2.77 4.00
N ALA A 112 0.96 -2.13 5.00
CA ALA A 112 0.80 -2.34 6.43
C ALA A 112 1.14 -3.78 6.87
N THR A 113 2.33 -4.25 6.50
CA THR A 113 2.80 -5.62 6.81
C THR A 113 2.86 -5.89 8.31
N ASP A 114 3.02 -4.86 9.14
CA ASP A 114 2.95 -4.93 10.61
C ASP A 114 1.55 -5.27 11.14
N GLU A 115 0.48 -5.09 10.35
CA GLU A 115 -0.89 -5.40 10.75
C GLU A 115 -1.26 -6.88 10.53
N CYS A 116 -0.31 -7.74 10.15
CA CYS A 116 -0.58 -9.17 10.00
C CYS A 116 -0.39 -9.97 11.30
N ASP A 117 0.39 -9.47 12.25
CA ASP A 117 0.61 -10.14 13.52
C ASP A 117 -0.52 -9.79 14.50
N GLU A 118 -1.18 -10.81 15.05
CA GLU A 118 -2.26 -10.62 16.03
C GLU A 118 -1.78 -10.50 17.47
N CYS A 119 -0.56 -10.98 17.70
CA CYS A 119 0.05 -11.18 19.00
C CYS A 119 1.56 -11.02 18.85
N ASP A 120 2.26 -10.61 19.91
CA ASP A 120 3.72 -10.40 19.86
C ASP A 120 4.52 -11.70 19.61
N GLU A 121 3.90 -12.86 19.82
CA GLU A 121 4.45 -14.19 19.56
C GLU A 121 4.22 -14.64 18.10
N CYS A 122 3.26 -14.03 17.43
CA CYS A 122 2.93 -14.25 16.04
C CYS A 122 4.05 -13.63 15.20
N ASN A 123 4.69 -14.44 14.35
CA ASN A 123 5.81 -14.02 13.49
C ASN A 123 5.40 -14.06 12.01
N ASP A 124 4.13 -13.80 11.71
CA ASP A 124 3.58 -13.86 10.36
C ASP A 124 4.22 -12.78 9.47
N ALA A 125 4.50 -11.60 10.01
CA ALA A 125 5.16 -10.54 9.25
C ALA A 125 6.58 -10.95 8.83
N LYS A 126 7.31 -11.52 9.79
CA LYS A 126 8.64 -12.11 9.56
C LYS A 126 8.59 -13.21 8.52
N LEU A 127 7.62 -14.12 8.61
CA LEU A 127 7.45 -15.21 7.65
C LEU A 127 7.14 -14.69 6.24
N ILE A 128 6.26 -13.71 6.10
CA ILE A 128 5.94 -13.08 4.80
C ILE A 128 7.20 -12.47 4.19
N ILE A 129 7.95 -11.66 4.95
CA ILE A 129 9.19 -11.02 4.49
C ILE A 129 10.20 -12.07 3.99
N ASN A 130 10.39 -13.15 4.75
CA ASN A 130 11.40 -14.17 4.43
C ASN A 130 10.98 -15.11 3.29
N LEU A 131 9.68 -15.27 3.03
CA LEU A 131 9.19 -16.20 1.99
C LEU A 131 9.07 -15.55 0.61
N LEU A 132 8.88 -14.24 0.53
CA LEU A 132 8.76 -13.53 -0.76
C LEU A 132 9.97 -13.75 -1.69
N PRO A 133 11.24 -13.69 -1.22
CA PRO A 133 12.41 -13.90 -2.07
C PRO A 133 12.61 -15.35 -2.53
N GLU A 134 11.95 -16.31 -1.86
CA GLU A 134 12.18 -17.74 -2.04
C GLU A 134 11.35 -18.33 -3.20
N PHE A 135 10.47 -17.55 -3.83
CA PHE A 135 9.60 -18.04 -4.89
C PHE A 135 10.42 -18.56 -6.09
N PRO A 136 10.33 -19.85 -6.42
CA PRO A 136 11.16 -20.43 -7.45
C PRO A 136 10.76 -19.91 -8.82
N SER A 137 11.76 -19.66 -9.67
CA SER A 137 11.59 -19.14 -11.03
C SER A 137 10.93 -17.76 -11.09
N LEU A 138 10.75 -17.08 -9.96
CA LEU A 138 10.22 -15.73 -9.86
C LEU A 138 11.25 -14.81 -9.20
N THR A 139 11.65 -13.76 -9.91
CA THR A 139 12.41 -12.66 -9.30
C THR A 139 11.42 -11.65 -8.73
N VAL A 140 11.26 -11.65 -7.41
CA VAL A 140 10.30 -10.79 -6.73
C VAL A 140 10.88 -9.40 -6.48
N ARG A 141 10.21 -8.37 -7.00
CA ARG A 141 10.39 -6.97 -6.63
C ARG A 141 9.25 -6.58 -5.70
N ALA A 142 9.52 -6.49 -4.40
CA ALA A 142 8.50 -6.16 -3.41
C ALA A 142 8.62 -4.70 -2.95
N PHE A 143 7.48 -4.01 -2.88
CA PHE A 143 7.34 -2.76 -2.14
C PHE A 143 6.48 -3.05 -0.90
N LEU A 144 7.05 -2.87 0.28
CA LEU A 144 6.39 -3.14 1.55
C LEU A 144 6.29 -1.83 2.34
N THR A 145 5.16 -1.60 3.00
CA THR A 145 5.07 -0.59 4.06
C THR A 145 4.87 -1.27 5.40
N SER A 146 5.46 -0.69 6.45
CA SER A 146 5.27 -1.17 7.81
C SER A 146 5.60 -0.12 8.88
N ARG A 147 5.24 -0.41 10.13
CA ARG A 147 5.92 0.14 11.32
C ARG A 147 7.20 -0.66 11.62
N PRO A 148 8.23 -0.06 12.25
CA PRO A 148 9.49 -0.74 12.57
C PRO A 148 9.36 -1.66 13.80
N GLU A 149 8.35 -2.52 13.81
CA GLU A 149 8.08 -3.48 14.90
C GLU A 149 9.08 -4.64 14.86
N LEU A 150 9.20 -5.37 15.98
CA LEU A 150 10.24 -6.39 16.14
C LEU A 150 10.17 -7.50 15.06
N PRO A 151 9.00 -8.09 14.72
CA PRO A 151 8.91 -9.12 13.68
C PRO A 151 9.37 -8.61 12.31
N ILE A 152 9.03 -7.37 11.96
CA ILE A 152 9.46 -6.71 10.71
C ILE A 152 10.99 -6.61 10.65
N ARG A 153 11.60 -6.04 11.70
CA ARG A 153 13.05 -5.85 11.78
C ARG A 153 13.80 -7.18 11.74
N LEU A 154 13.30 -8.21 12.42
CA LEU A 154 13.88 -9.55 12.39
C LEU A 154 13.74 -10.21 11.03
N GLY A 155 12.61 -10.03 10.32
CA GLY A 155 12.45 -10.48 8.94
C GLY A 155 13.51 -9.89 8.02
N PHE A 156 13.64 -8.57 7.98
CA PHE A 156 14.65 -7.91 7.13
C PHE A 156 16.09 -8.26 7.50
N LYS A 157 16.39 -8.49 8.79
CA LYS A 157 17.73 -8.91 9.24
C LYS A 157 18.11 -10.31 8.72
N ASP A 158 17.14 -11.20 8.57
CA ASP A 158 17.37 -12.56 8.09
C ASP A 158 17.46 -12.63 6.55
N LEU A 159 17.18 -11.54 5.84
CA LEU A 159 17.26 -11.49 4.38
C LEU A 159 18.70 -11.51 3.88
N THR A 160 18.93 -12.31 2.84
CA THR A 160 20.20 -12.34 2.07
C THR A 160 20.11 -11.55 0.76
N CYS A 161 18.90 -11.10 0.39
CA CYS A 161 18.66 -10.35 -0.84
C CYS A 161 18.90 -8.84 -0.67
N LYS A 162 18.94 -8.11 -1.79
CA LYS A 162 19.06 -6.64 -1.77
C LYS A 162 17.71 -6.02 -1.40
N TYR A 163 17.71 -5.13 -0.41
CA TYR A 163 16.56 -4.29 -0.07
C TYR A 163 17.01 -2.85 0.21
N GLN A 164 16.07 -1.92 0.11
CA GLN A 164 16.27 -0.51 0.49
C GLN A 164 15.18 -0.13 1.48
N GLU A 165 15.59 0.51 2.58
CA GLU A 165 14.69 1.05 3.59
C GLU A 165 14.60 2.57 3.46
N ILE A 166 13.40 3.11 3.62
CA ILE A 166 13.15 4.55 3.67
C ILE A 166 12.35 4.81 4.95
N ASP A 167 13.01 5.42 5.95
CA ASP A 167 12.31 5.87 7.13
C ASP A 167 11.65 7.23 6.87
N LEU A 168 10.32 7.25 6.89
CA LEU A 168 9.56 8.49 6.71
C LEU A 168 9.73 9.46 7.89
N HIS A 169 10.24 9.04 9.05
CA HIS A 169 10.56 9.94 10.17
C HIS A 169 11.87 10.71 9.94
N GLU A 170 12.77 10.20 9.10
CA GLU A 170 14.03 10.87 8.77
C GLU A 170 13.87 11.87 7.61
N ILE A 171 12.68 11.93 7.01
CA ILE A 171 12.36 12.95 6.00
C ILE A 171 12.34 14.33 6.67
N SER A 172 13.00 15.29 6.04
CA SER A 172 13.10 16.64 6.58
C SER A 172 11.72 17.28 6.76
N GLN A 173 11.55 18.03 7.85
CA GLN A 173 10.33 18.77 8.13
C GLN A 173 9.92 19.67 6.96
N PHE A 174 10.90 20.26 6.27
CA PHE A 174 10.68 21.05 5.06
C PHE A 174 9.93 20.26 3.98
N VAL A 175 10.35 19.02 3.67
CA VAL A 175 9.67 18.19 2.66
C VAL A 175 8.24 17.83 3.09
N ILE A 176 8.03 17.56 4.38
CA ILE A 176 6.71 17.26 4.94
C ILE A 176 5.79 18.49 4.80
N GLU A 177 6.26 19.67 5.18
CA GLU A 177 5.50 20.93 5.08
C GLU A 177 5.17 21.28 3.63
N GLN A 178 6.11 21.10 2.69
CA GLN A 178 5.83 21.27 1.26
C GLN A 178 4.77 20.29 0.76
N GLY A 179 4.82 19.04 1.22
CA GLY A 179 3.81 18.03 0.90
C GLY A 179 2.42 18.39 1.45
N LEU A 180 2.34 18.86 2.69
CA LEU A 180 1.09 19.32 3.32
C LEU A 180 0.53 20.57 2.64
N MET A 181 1.39 21.54 2.31
CA MET A 181 1.03 22.74 1.55
C MET A 181 0.38 22.35 0.21
N THR A 182 1.06 21.48 -0.55
CA THR A 182 0.55 20.96 -1.82
C THR A 182 -0.78 20.23 -1.65
N PHE A 183 -0.91 19.42 -0.60
CA PHE A 183 -2.14 18.71 -0.28
C PHE A 183 -3.29 19.68 0.01
N PHE A 184 -3.10 20.70 0.86
CA PHE A 184 -4.14 21.66 1.21
C PHE A 184 -4.60 22.49 0.01
N ILE A 185 -3.67 23.01 -0.79
CA ILE A 185 -3.99 23.75 -2.02
C ILE A 185 -4.89 22.92 -2.93
N HIS A 186 -4.51 21.66 -3.17
CA HIS A 186 -5.26 20.76 -4.03
C HIS A 186 -6.62 20.37 -3.44
N ALA A 187 -6.66 19.98 -2.16
CA ALA A 187 -7.87 19.50 -1.51
C ALA A 187 -8.92 20.62 -1.36
N LEU A 188 -8.50 21.81 -0.92
CA LEU A 188 -9.39 22.96 -0.77
C LEU A 188 -9.86 23.48 -2.13
N GLY A 189 -8.98 23.49 -3.14
CA GLY A 189 -9.38 23.81 -4.52
C GLY A 189 -10.49 22.89 -5.03
N LYS A 190 -10.37 21.57 -4.81
CA LYS A 190 -11.43 20.61 -5.15
C LYS A 190 -12.74 20.84 -4.40
N ILE A 191 -12.68 21.17 -3.11
CA ILE A 191 -13.87 21.45 -2.30
C ILE A 191 -14.58 22.69 -2.85
N ARG A 192 -13.83 23.76 -3.13
CA ARG A 192 -14.35 24.97 -3.76
C ARG A 192 -15.00 24.66 -5.11
N ASP A 193 -14.31 23.97 -6.01
CA ASP A 193 -14.83 23.66 -7.35
C ASP A 193 -16.14 22.84 -7.28
N LYS A 194 -16.23 21.93 -6.30
CA LYS A 194 -17.45 21.17 -6.01
C LYS A 194 -18.57 22.08 -5.49
N GLN A 195 -18.28 22.99 -4.56
CA GLN A 195 -19.26 23.94 -4.00
C GLN A 195 -19.77 24.93 -5.06
N ASN A 196 -18.88 25.45 -5.91
CA ASN A 196 -19.22 26.33 -7.03
C ASN A 196 -20.21 25.66 -7.99
N LYS A 197 -19.95 24.40 -8.35
CA LYS A 197 -20.86 23.60 -9.19
C LYS A 197 -22.23 23.41 -8.56
N ILE A 198 -22.29 23.15 -7.24
CA ILE A 198 -23.57 22.95 -6.52
C ILE A 198 -24.35 24.26 -6.42
N ARG A 199 -23.67 25.37 -6.13
CA ARG A 199 -24.29 26.68 -5.91
C ARG A 199 -24.58 27.45 -7.20
N LEU A 200 -24.12 26.95 -8.36
CA LEU A 200 -24.16 27.64 -9.65
C LEU A 200 -23.52 29.05 -9.57
N ARG A 201 -22.45 29.18 -8.79
CA ARG A 201 -21.69 30.42 -8.61
C ARG A 201 -20.21 30.14 -8.82
N ASP A 202 -19.49 31.10 -9.39
CA ASP A 202 -18.03 30.97 -9.65
C ASP A 202 -17.21 32.01 -8.87
N ASP A 203 -17.72 32.42 -7.70
CA ASP A 203 -17.23 33.58 -6.94
C ASP A 203 -16.48 33.23 -5.66
N GLN A 204 -16.39 31.96 -5.27
CA GLN A 204 -15.64 31.63 -4.06
C GLN A 204 -14.14 31.91 -4.22
N PRO A 205 -13.56 32.74 -3.33
CA PRO A 205 -12.14 33.08 -3.39
C PRO A 205 -11.27 31.85 -3.14
N GLN A 206 -10.05 31.86 -3.69
CA GLN A 206 -9.04 30.88 -3.29
C GLN A 206 -8.71 31.07 -1.80
N PRO A 207 -8.39 29.97 -1.08
CA PRO A 207 -7.90 30.10 0.29
C PRO A 207 -6.65 30.97 0.30
N GLU A 208 -6.62 31.96 1.19
CA GLU A 208 -5.46 32.84 1.28
C GLU A 208 -4.19 32.05 1.66
N PRO A 209 -3.02 32.40 1.09
CA PRO A 209 -1.77 31.69 1.38
C PRO A 209 -1.45 31.59 2.88
N GLU A 210 -1.83 32.58 3.67
CA GLU A 210 -1.65 32.64 5.12
C GLU A 210 -2.50 31.59 5.84
N ASN A 211 -3.77 31.44 5.45
CA ASN A 211 -4.65 30.38 5.94
C ASN A 211 -4.07 29.00 5.65
N ILE A 212 -3.50 28.79 4.46
CA ILE A 212 -2.87 27.50 4.12
C ILE A 212 -1.64 27.26 5.01
N ARG A 213 -0.80 28.27 5.26
CA ARG A 213 0.36 28.13 6.17
C ARG A 213 -0.07 27.76 7.59
N LEU A 214 -1.12 28.39 8.11
CA LEU A 214 -1.69 28.04 9.42
C LEU A 214 -2.18 26.59 9.46
N LEU A 215 -2.90 26.16 8.42
CA LEU A 215 -3.36 24.77 8.28
C LEU A 215 -2.20 23.78 8.24
N VAL A 216 -1.11 24.10 7.52
CA VAL A 216 0.11 23.28 7.49
C VAL A 216 0.72 23.18 8.88
N GLY A 217 0.87 24.30 9.60
CA GLY A 217 1.39 24.32 10.96
C GLY A 217 0.58 23.46 11.93
N MET A 218 -0.75 23.49 11.82
CA MET A 218 -1.65 22.69 12.67
C MET A 218 -1.65 21.19 12.31
N ALA A 219 -1.48 20.85 11.03
CA ALA A 219 -1.54 19.47 10.59
C ALA A 219 -0.19 18.76 10.67
N SER A 220 0.93 19.50 10.63
CA SER A 220 2.28 18.93 10.61
C SER A 220 2.54 18.08 11.87
N PRO A 221 3.15 16.88 11.73
CA PRO A 221 3.65 16.25 10.49
C PRO A 221 2.64 15.28 9.83
N LEU A 222 1.38 15.31 10.23
CA LEU A 222 0.39 14.26 9.96
C LEU A 222 -0.55 14.62 8.80
N PHE A 223 -0.42 13.90 7.68
CA PHE A 223 -1.35 14.01 6.54
C PHE A 223 -2.79 13.60 6.92
N VAL A 224 -2.97 12.71 7.89
CA VAL A 224 -4.30 12.36 8.40
C VAL A 224 -5.00 13.56 9.06
N SER A 225 -4.26 14.41 9.77
CA SER A 225 -4.80 15.65 10.36
C SER A 225 -5.25 16.61 9.26
N ALA A 226 -4.42 16.82 8.23
CA ALA A 226 -4.77 17.64 7.07
C ALA A 226 -6.03 17.13 6.36
N SER A 227 -6.12 15.83 6.10
CA SER A 227 -7.30 15.22 5.50
C SER A 227 -8.55 15.38 6.37
N THR A 228 -8.42 15.33 7.69
CA THR A 228 -9.53 15.49 8.62
C THR A 228 -10.07 16.92 8.59
N VAL A 229 -9.17 17.91 8.59
CA VAL A 229 -9.53 19.33 8.44
C VAL A 229 -10.27 19.58 7.13
N CYS A 230 -9.75 19.10 6.00
CA CYS A 230 -10.42 19.27 4.71
C CYS A 230 -11.81 18.60 4.68
N ARG A 231 -11.97 17.42 5.28
CA ARG A 231 -13.29 16.75 5.40
C ARG A 231 -14.27 17.56 6.23
N PHE A 232 -13.81 18.16 7.33
CA PHE A 232 -14.64 19.03 8.16
C PHE A 232 -15.11 20.27 7.38
N ILE A 233 -14.22 20.89 6.61
CA ILE A 233 -14.55 22.05 5.76
C ILE A 233 -15.55 21.68 4.67
N ASP A 234 -15.36 20.55 3.97
CA ASP A 234 -16.29 20.07 2.93
C ASP A 234 -17.68 19.79 3.51
N SER A 235 -17.75 19.21 4.72
CA SER A 235 -19.02 18.83 5.36
C SER A 235 -19.82 20.04 5.87
N ASN A 236 -19.14 21.08 6.34
CA ASN A 236 -19.78 22.25 6.96
C ASN A 236 -19.95 23.44 6.00
N GLY A 237 -19.46 23.35 4.76
CA GLY A 237 -19.58 24.44 3.78
C GLY A 237 -18.87 25.73 4.18
N ILE A 238 -17.87 25.63 5.08
CA ILE A 238 -17.12 26.78 5.60
C ILE A 238 -16.27 27.35 4.47
N SER A 239 -16.46 28.64 4.18
CA SER A 239 -15.58 29.41 3.31
C SER A 239 -14.38 29.87 4.14
N LEU A 240 -13.16 29.49 3.74
CA LEU A 240 -11.94 30.03 4.34
C LEU A 240 -11.67 31.44 3.78
N GLY A 241 -12.52 32.39 4.16
CA GLY A 241 -12.24 33.82 3.99
C GLY A 241 -11.19 34.30 5.01
N PRO A 242 -10.82 35.59 4.99
CA PRO A 242 -9.93 36.16 5.99
C PRO A 242 -10.55 35.97 7.38
N PHE A 243 -9.80 35.38 8.30
CA PHE A 243 -10.17 35.36 9.71
C PHE A 243 -9.93 36.77 10.26
N GLU A 244 -10.97 37.57 10.36
CA GLU A 244 -10.95 38.75 11.24
C GLU A 244 -11.10 38.26 12.68
N PHE A 245 -10.09 38.57 13.51
CA PHE A 245 -10.16 38.42 14.97
C PHE A 245 -11.10 39.45 15.59
#